data_AF-A0A9W7G1L4-F1
#
_entry.id   AF-A0A9W7G1L4-F1
#
_cell.length_a   1.000
_cell.length_b   1.000
_cell.length_c   1.000
_cell.angle_alpha   90.00
_cell.angle_beta   90.00
_cell.angle_gamma   90.00
#
_symmetry.space_group_name_H-M   'P 1'
#
loop_
_entity.id
_entity.type
_entity.pdbx_description
1 polymer ?
#
loop_
_entity_poly.entity_id
_entity_poly.type
_entity_poly.pdbx_seq_one_letter_code
_entity_poly.pdbx_strand_id
1 'polypeptide(L)'
;TDLSSEDCNLLQLSLDLIQSCPPSVAEALAKAADVTGREAIDLAVPEIKKALQSRLLFLGRYELFKDHAIHKSATCVVMKAYDEHAEEDYREQFKKFADSSTNRITKDDFQSTLLTLGVTLDATLFDEKFAHWDADHSNTITEDEYIKFCKEQLDNNQRHEVVFKFMKNKDQFDREIDARKKNELDSKFVVGVNYKYDSTDEVFLSALNQANLGEYKFAVVMPCADRNLDTIFRSERAKFSSGVLPPEMIHALKGDDLKTFETYFADVMKSNPELWDKIQPKVFKKGRKYVVKTFLTTSIADSKGDPIEQPRSHSPLPYQ
;
A
#
# COMPACT_ATOMS: atom_id res chain seq x y z
N THR A 1 5.39 37.52 -3.96
CA THR A 1 6.01 38.65 -3.23
C THR A 1 7.47 38.32 -3.16
N ASP A 2 8.32 39.04 -3.90
CA ASP A 2 9.76 38.77 -3.89
C ASP A 2 10.32 39.07 -2.51
N LEU A 3 10.96 38.06 -1.90
CA LEU A 3 11.67 38.17 -0.63
C LEU A 3 12.82 39.17 -0.78
N SER A 4 13.09 39.96 0.24
CA SER A 4 14.24 40.87 0.23
C SER A 4 15.56 40.08 0.21
N SER A 5 16.66 40.69 -0.25
CA SER A 5 17.97 40.04 -0.28
C SER A 5 18.45 39.57 1.10
N GLU A 6 18.00 40.23 2.19
CA GLU A 6 18.32 39.83 3.56
C GLU A 6 17.47 38.64 4.02
N ASP A 7 16.18 38.62 3.67
CA ASP A 7 15.29 37.50 3.98
C ASP A 7 15.72 36.21 3.26
N CYS A 8 16.16 36.33 2.00
CA CYS A 8 16.73 35.20 1.26
C CYS A 8 17.98 34.62 1.93
N ASN A 9 18.84 35.47 2.52
CA ASN A 9 20.05 35.05 3.20
C ASN A 9 19.73 34.34 4.54
N LEU A 10 18.78 34.89 5.31
CA LEU A 10 18.33 34.26 6.56
C LEU A 10 17.63 32.92 6.31
N LEU A 11 16.82 32.82 5.25
CA LEU A 11 16.20 31.57 4.83
C LEU A 11 17.26 30.52 4.52
N GLN A 12 18.27 30.87 3.71
CA GLN A 12 19.33 29.93 3.34
C GLN A 12 20.14 29.47 4.56
N LEU A 13 20.54 30.38 5.45
CA LEU A 13 21.23 30.04 6.69
C LEU A 13 20.42 29.09 7.58
N SER A 14 19.10 29.31 7.64
CA SER A 14 18.19 28.46 8.40
C SER A 14 18.09 27.06 7.78
N LEU A 15 18.02 26.97 6.45
CA LEU A 15 18.03 25.69 5.73
C LEU A 15 19.34 24.92 5.97
N ASP A 16 20.48 25.59 5.86
CA ASP A 16 21.80 24.97 6.07
C ASP A 16 21.96 24.46 7.51
N LEU A 17 21.47 25.22 8.49
CA LEU A 17 21.44 24.81 9.90
C LEU A 17 20.57 23.57 10.09
N ILE A 18 19.34 23.58 9.56
CA ILE A 18 18.41 22.44 9.67
C ILE A 18 19.00 21.20 9.01
N GLN A 19 19.68 21.33 7.88
CA GLN A 19 20.27 20.20 7.16
C GLN A 19 21.50 19.61 7.87
N SER A 20 22.30 20.44 8.54
CA SER A 20 23.57 20.02 9.15
C SER A 20 23.48 19.66 10.63
N CYS A 21 22.44 20.12 11.34
CA CYS A 21 22.32 19.89 12.79
C CYS A 21 22.06 18.41 13.13
N PRO A 22 22.36 17.96 14.37
CA PRO A 22 22.00 16.61 14.82
C PRO A 22 20.49 16.34 14.77
N PRO A 23 20.02 15.09 14.55
CA PRO A 23 18.60 14.78 14.48
C PRO A 23 17.79 15.23 15.71
N SER A 24 18.36 15.10 16.92
CA SER A 24 17.72 15.56 18.16
C SER A 24 17.53 17.07 18.20
N VAL A 25 18.41 17.83 17.56
CA VAL A 25 18.30 19.29 17.45
C VAL A 25 17.24 19.66 16.42
N ALA A 26 17.21 19.00 15.26
CA ALA A 26 16.15 19.18 14.28
C ALA A 26 14.76 18.87 14.87
N GLU A 27 14.66 17.81 15.66
CA GLU A 27 13.43 17.46 16.38
C GLU A 27 13.03 18.52 17.41
N ALA A 28 13.98 19.01 18.21
CA ALA A 28 13.73 20.08 19.17
C ALA A 28 13.31 21.39 18.50
N LEU A 29 13.92 21.74 17.36
CA LEU A 29 13.57 22.92 16.57
C LEU A 29 12.14 22.80 16.02
N ALA A 30 11.77 21.65 15.48
CA ALA A 30 10.45 21.42 14.91
C ALA A 30 9.33 21.46 15.96
N LYS A 31 9.56 20.81 17.10
CA LYS A 31 8.59 20.68 18.21
C LYS A 31 8.62 21.85 19.20
N ALA A 32 9.48 22.86 18.96
CA ALA A 32 9.49 24.05 19.80
C ALA A 32 8.12 24.73 19.70
N ALA A 33 7.44 24.89 20.83
CA ALA A 33 6.09 25.45 20.86
C ALA A 33 6.11 26.92 21.31
N ASP A 34 5.20 27.71 20.74
CA ASP A 34 4.95 29.07 21.24
C ASP A 34 4.11 29.06 22.54
N VAL A 35 3.80 30.24 23.07
CA VAL A 35 2.98 30.39 24.30
C VAL A 35 1.56 29.83 24.17
N THR A 36 1.09 29.56 22.95
CA THR A 36 -0.22 28.97 22.66
C THR A 36 -0.16 27.46 22.41
N GLY A 37 1.04 26.86 22.44
CA GLY A 37 1.26 25.44 22.21
C GLY A 37 1.36 25.04 20.74
N ARG A 38 1.47 25.99 19.81
CA ARG A 38 1.66 25.69 18.38
C ARG A 38 3.13 25.37 18.12
N GLU A 39 3.39 24.24 17.48
CA GLU A 39 4.76 23.83 17.15
C GLU A 39 5.34 24.66 16.00
N ALA A 40 6.66 24.87 16.02
CA ALA A 40 7.35 25.68 15.02
C ALA A 40 7.19 25.12 13.60
N ILE A 41 7.11 23.80 13.46
CA ILE A 41 6.91 23.14 12.16
C ILE A 41 5.55 23.45 11.53
N ASP A 42 4.52 23.70 12.34
CA ASP A 42 3.17 24.04 11.88
C ASP A 42 3.07 25.49 11.41
N LEU A 43 3.95 26.35 11.94
CA LEU A 43 4.02 27.78 11.62
C LEU A 43 5.10 28.11 10.57
N ALA A 44 5.97 27.16 10.25
CA ALA A 44 7.10 27.34 9.35
C ALA A 44 6.64 27.64 7.92
N VAL A 45 7.42 28.50 7.23
CA VAL A 45 7.29 28.69 5.78
C VAL A 45 7.55 27.37 5.04
N PRO A 46 6.99 27.15 3.84
CA PRO A 46 7.02 25.86 3.16
C PRO A 46 8.41 25.22 3.02
N GLU A 47 9.43 26.02 2.73
CA GLU A 47 10.81 25.56 2.56
C GLU A 47 11.42 25.05 3.87
N ILE A 48 11.19 25.78 4.96
CA ILE A 48 11.66 25.40 6.31
C ILE A 48 10.89 24.18 6.79
N LYS A 49 9.56 24.13 6.58
CA LYS A 49 8.73 22.97 6.91
C LYS A 49 9.24 21.72 6.19
N LYS A 50 9.49 21.82 4.87
CA LYS A 50 10.06 20.72 4.07
C LYS A 50 11.44 20.30 4.57
N ALA A 51 12.30 21.25 4.95
CA ALA A 51 13.62 20.94 5.49
C ALA A 51 13.50 20.20 6.84
N LEU A 52 12.63 20.64 7.76
CA LEU A 52 12.38 19.96 9.03
C LEU A 52 11.79 18.55 8.79
N GLN A 53 10.77 18.43 7.95
CA GLN A 53 10.15 17.15 7.59
C GLN A 53 11.17 16.16 7.02
N SER A 54 12.09 16.62 6.16
CA SER A 54 13.15 15.75 5.61
C SER A 54 14.08 15.16 6.68
N ARG A 55 14.18 15.81 7.85
CA ARG A 55 14.97 15.34 9.00
C ARG A 55 14.17 14.46 9.96
N LEU A 56 12.86 14.71 10.10
CA LEU A 56 11.98 14.07 11.08
C LEU A 56 11.34 12.78 10.56
N LEU A 57 10.94 12.78 9.29
CA LEU A 57 10.21 11.68 8.69
C LEU A 57 11.18 10.57 8.28
N PHE A 58 10.71 9.32 8.35
CA PHE A 58 11.45 8.19 7.82
C PHE A 58 11.62 8.35 6.31
N LEU A 59 12.86 8.24 5.82
CA LEU A 59 13.23 8.57 4.43
C LEU A 59 12.86 10.00 4.02
N GLY A 60 12.65 10.91 4.98
CA GLY A 60 12.19 12.27 4.73
C GLY A 60 10.77 12.38 4.19
N ARG A 61 9.98 11.30 4.22
CA ARG A 61 8.65 11.23 3.59
C ARG A 61 7.57 10.59 4.47
N TYR A 62 7.94 9.58 5.27
CA TYR A 62 6.97 8.74 5.96
C TYR A 62 6.95 9.00 7.47
N GLU A 63 5.77 9.26 8.03
CA GLU A 63 5.58 9.22 9.48
C GLU A 63 5.33 7.77 9.92
N LEU A 64 6.35 7.10 10.46
CA LEU A 64 6.22 5.71 10.95
C LEU A 64 5.52 5.64 12.31
N PHE A 65 4.58 4.69 12.43
CA PHE A 65 3.90 4.40 13.69
C PHE A 65 4.79 3.48 14.56
N LYS A 66 5.76 4.08 15.25
CA LYS A 66 6.83 3.34 15.95
C LYS A 66 6.33 2.31 16.98
N ASP A 67 5.21 2.59 17.64
CA ASP A 67 4.68 1.73 18.71
C ASP A 67 3.65 0.68 18.25
N HIS A 68 3.26 0.68 16.98
CA HIS A 68 2.15 -0.13 16.47
C HIS A 68 2.57 -0.97 15.27
N ALA A 69 3.43 -1.97 15.51
CA ALA A 69 3.67 -3.00 14.52
C ALA A 69 2.37 -3.78 14.27
N ILE A 70 1.85 -3.70 13.05
CA ILE A 70 0.67 -4.46 12.58
C ILE A 70 0.96 -5.96 12.69
N HIS A 71 2.19 -6.35 12.40
CA HIS A 71 2.64 -7.73 12.51
C HIS A 71 4.14 -7.79 12.82
N LYS A 72 4.55 -8.78 13.61
CA LYS A 72 5.96 -9.03 13.92
C LYS A 72 6.23 -10.53 13.91
N SER A 73 7.30 -10.93 13.23
CA SER A 73 7.83 -12.29 13.21
C SER A 73 9.34 -12.28 13.47
N ALA A 74 9.96 -13.46 13.48
CA ALA A 74 11.40 -13.58 13.68
C ALA A 74 12.23 -12.86 12.59
N THR A 75 11.71 -12.75 11.36
CA THR A 75 12.44 -12.23 10.19
C THR A 75 11.81 -10.99 9.55
N CYS A 76 10.66 -10.54 10.07
CA CYS A 76 9.86 -9.49 9.45
C CYS A 76 9.15 -8.63 10.51
N VAL A 77 8.99 -7.34 10.22
CA VAL A 77 8.06 -6.47 10.93
C VAL A 77 7.26 -5.66 9.93
N VAL A 78 5.96 -5.52 10.18
CA VAL A 78 5.03 -4.78 9.35
C VAL A 78 4.54 -3.58 10.15
N MET A 79 4.73 -2.38 9.63
CA MET A 79 4.42 -1.13 10.31
C MET A 79 3.56 -0.24 9.43
N LYS A 80 2.60 0.44 10.05
CA LYS A 80 1.83 1.49 9.39
C LYS A 80 2.66 2.76 9.27
N ALA A 81 2.43 3.55 8.23
CA ALA A 81 2.98 4.88 8.08
C ALA A 81 1.99 5.81 7.39
N TYR A 82 2.10 7.10 7.67
CA TYR A 82 1.52 8.13 6.81
C TYR A 82 2.53 8.56 5.77
N ASP A 83 2.08 8.70 4.53
CA ASP A 83 2.86 9.26 3.45
C ASP A 83 2.55 10.75 3.31
N GLU A 84 3.45 11.59 3.82
CA GLU A 84 3.28 13.04 3.81
C GLU A 84 3.46 13.66 2.43
N HIS A 85 3.90 12.88 1.44
CA HIS A 85 4.21 13.33 0.09
C HIS A 85 3.37 12.62 -0.98
N ALA A 86 2.26 11.97 -0.61
CA ALA A 86 1.40 11.26 -1.57
C ALA A 86 0.89 12.16 -2.71
N GLU A 87 0.68 13.45 -2.46
CA GLU A 87 0.31 14.39 -3.53
C GLU A 87 1.38 14.55 -4.61
N GLU A 88 2.68 14.43 -4.27
CA GLU A 88 3.75 14.48 -5.25
C GLU A 88 3.63 13.28 -6.22
N ASP A 89 3.27 12.10 -5.70
CA ASP A 89 3.00 10.93 -6.54
C ASP A 89 1.76 11.13 -7.41
N TYR A 90 0.70 11.76 -6.89
CA TYR A 90 -0.50 12.08 -7.68
C TYR A 90 -0.17 13.06 -8.81
N ARG A 91 0.68 14.07 -8.58
CA ARG A 91 1.17 14.97 -9.62
C ARG A 91 1.99 14.25 -10.68
N GLU A 92 2.88 13.35 -10.29
CA GLU A 92 3.66 12.56 -11.24
C GLU A 92 2.79 11.57 -12.03
N GLN A 93 1.71 11.06 -11.44
CA GLN A 93 0.71 10.29 -12.17
C GLN A 93 -0.04 11.17 -13.16
N PHE A 94 -0.51 12.34 -12.73
CA PHE A 94 -1.20 13.31 -13.59
C PHE A 94 -0.37 13.61 -14.84
N LYS A 95 0.91 13.96 -14.69
CA LYS A 95 1.82 14.27 -15.80
C LYS A 95 1.99 13.13 -16.82
N LYS A 96 1.81 11.86 -16.41
CA LYS A 96 1.92 10.71 -17.33
C LYS A 96 0.73 10.62 -18.29
N PHE A 97 -0.43 11.13 -17.88
CA PHE A 97 -1.67 11.06 -18.64
C PHE A 97 -2.11 12.42 -19.21
N ALA A 98 -1.57 13.51 -18.68
CA ALA A 98 -1.87 14.85 -19.14
C ALA A 98 -1.29 15.07 -20.54
N ASP A 99 -2.09 15.69 -21.40
CA ASP A 99 -1.60 16.16 -22.68
C ASP A 99 -0.58 17.29 -22.46
N SER A 100 0.61 17.14 -23.06
CA SER A 100 1.74 18.05 -22.86
C SER A 100 1.49 19.48 -23.32
N SER A 101 0.51 19.72 -24.19
CA SER A 101 0.20 21.05 -24.74
C SER A 101 -0.84 21.79 -23.91
N THR A 102 -1.78 21.06 -23.33
CA THR A 102 -2.91 21.62 -22.57
C THR A 102 -2.73 21.50 -21.05
N ASN A 103 -1.80 20.64 -20.60
CA ASN A 103 -1.61 20.26 -19.21
C ASN A 103 -2.93 19.79 -18.55
N ARG A 104 -3.71 18.99 -19.29
CA ARG A 104 -5.02 18.48 -18.91
C ARG A 104 -5.16 17.02 -19.35
N ILE A 105 -5.91 16.23 -18.59
CA ILE A 105 -6.22 14.84 -18.95
C ILE A 105 -7.57 14.83 -19.66
N THR A 106 -7.65 14.21 -20.84
CA THR A 106 -8.92 14.05 -21.54
C THR A 106 -9.84 13.07 -20.82
N LYS A 107 -11.15 13.11 -21.09
CA LYS A 107 -12.09 12.16 -20.50
C LYS A 107 -11.72 10.69 -20.75
N ASP A 108 -11.24 10.36 -21.95
CA ASP A 108 -10.83 9.00 -22.33
C ASP A 108 -9.53 8.57 -21.63
N ASP A 109 -8.55 9.48 -21.55
CA ASP A 109 -7.30 9.22 -20.83
C ASP A 109 -7.57 9.09 -19.32
N PHE A 110 -8.50 9.89 -18.79
CA PHE A 110 -8.92 9.81 -17.40
C PHE A 110 -9.55 8.45 -17.08
N GLN A 111 -10.40 7.91 -17.96
CA GLN A 111 -10.91 6.55 -17.80
C GLN A 111 -9.79 5.49 -17.78
N SER A 112 -8.75 5.68 -18.59
CA SER A 112 -7.56 4.81 -18.58
C SER A 112 -6.77 4.91 -17.26
N THR A 113 -6.73 6.10 -16.64
CA THR A 113 -6.14 6.27 -15.30
C THR A 113 -6.88 5.48 -14.24
N LEU A 114 -8.22 5.49 -14.26
CA LEU A 114 -9.05 4.74 -13.31
C LEU A 114 -8.78 3.25 -13.37
N LEU A 115 -8.68 2.70 -14.59
CA LEU A 115 -8.35 1.30 -14.80
C LEU A 115 -6.98 0.95 -14.21
N THR A 116 -6.00 1.84 -14.36
CA THR A 116 -4.64 1.67 -13.80
C THR A 116 -4.67 1.68 -12.27
N LEU A 117 -5.54 2.49 -11.68
CA LEU A 117 -5.78 2.56 -10.23
C LEU A 117 -6.66 1.41 -9.70
N GLY A 118 -7.09 0.48 -10.56
CA GLY A 118 -7.96 -0.63 -10.18
C GLY A 118 -9.44 -0.24 -9.98
N VAL A 119 -9.80 1.00 -10.32
CA VAL A 119 -11.17 1.52 -10.27
C VAL A 119 -11.87 1.17 -11.57
N THR A 120 -12.85 0.26 -11.49
CA THR A 120 -13.70 -0.09 -12.65
C THR A 120 -15.10 0.47 -12.44
N LEU A 121 -15.51 1.38 -13.33
CA LEU A 121 -16.86 1.92 -13.39
C LEU A 121 -17.50 1.52 -14.73
N ASP A 122 -18.80 1.25 -14.72
CA ASP A 122 -19.55 1.20 -15.98
C ASP A 122 -19.65 2.61 -16.60
N ALA A 123 -19.99 2.67 -17.89
CA ALA A 123 -20.00 3.92 -18.65
C ALA A 123 -20.97 4.96 -18.06
N THR A 124 -22.14 4.53 -17.59
CA THR A 124 -23.15 5.43 -17.00
C THR A 124 -22.66 6.04 -15.69
N LEU A 125 -22.11 5.23 -14.79
CA LEU A 125 -21.58 5.68 -13.52
C LEU A 125 -20.31 6.52 -13.71
N PHE A 126 -19.50 6.21 -14.73
CA PHE A 126 -18.35 7.04 -15.09
C PHE A 126 -18.79 8.43 -15.54
N ASP A 127 -19.78 8.55 -16.42
CA ASP A 127 -20.28 9.85 -16.90
C ASP A 127 -20.85 10.70 -15.76
N GLU A 128 -21.64 10.08 -14.87
CA GLU A 128 -22.19 10.75 -13.68
C GLU A 128 -21.09 11.25 -12.73
N LYS A 129 -20.09 10.42 -12.45
CA LYS A 129 -18.97 10.79 -11.57
C LYS A 129 -18.01 11.77 -12.22
N PHE A 130 -17.81 11.69 -13.53
CA PHE A 130 -16.92 12.59 -14.25
C PHE A 130 -17.38 14.04 -14.11
N ALA A 131 -18.69 14.30 -14.19
CA ALA A 131 -19.23 15.65 -13.97
C ALA A 131 -19.00 16.20 -12.55
N HIS A 132 -18.75 15.34 -11.56
CA HIS A 132 -18.38 15.73 -10.20
C HIS A 132 -16.88 16.04 -10.07
N TRP A 133 -16.04 15.31 -10.82
CA TRP A 133 -14.59 15.49 -10.81
C TRP A 133 -14.11 16.63 -11.72
N ASP A 134 -14.79 16.85 -12.84
CA ASP A 134 -14.64 17.99 -13.76
C ASP A 134 -15.45 19.19 -13.24
N ALA A 135 -14.89 19.85 -12.22
CA ALA A 135 -15.53 20.94 -11.50
C ALA A 135 -15.61 22.22 -12.34
N ASP A 136 -14.67 22.43 -13.26
CA ASP A 136 -14.69 23.55 -14.21
C ASP A 136 -15.57 23.27 -15.45
N HIS A 137 -16.13 22.06 -15.58
CA HIS A 137 -16.95 21.60 -16.70
C HIS A 137 -16.26 21.76 -18.06
N SER A 138 -14.93 21.62 -18.08
CA SER A 138 -14.12 21.72 -19.30
C SER A 138 -14.14 20.47 -20.16
N ASN A 139 -14.77 19.38 -19.68
CA ASN A 139 -14.72 18.05 -20.25
C ASN A 139 -13.29 17.45 -20.26
N THR A 140 -12.43 17.97 -19.38
CA THR A 140 -11.04 17.55 -19.14
C THR A 140 -10.75 17.66 -17.66
N ILE A 141 -9.68 17.03 -17.18
CA ILE A 141 -9.29 17.07 -15.76
C ILE A 141 -7.99 17.86 -15.62
N THR A 142 -8.00 18.87 -14.77
CA THR A 142 -6.82 19.63 -14.33
C THR A 142 -6.00 18.87 -13.28
N GLU A 143 -4.78 19.35 -13.00
CA GLU A 143 -3.94 18.76 -11.93
C GLU A 143 -4.65 18.83 -10.57
N ASP A 144 -5.25 19.97 -10.24
CA ASP A 144 -5.95 20.16 -8.95
C ASP A 144 -7.18 19.25 -8.82
N GLU A 145 -7.96 19.11 -9.89
CA GLU A 145 -9.10 18.17 -9.93
C GLU A 145 -8.65 16.72 -9.79
N TYR A 146 -7.53 16.36 -10.44
CA TYR A 146 -6.95 15.02 -10.33
C TYR A 146 -6.47 14.71 -8.91
N ILE A 147 -5.73 15.64 -8.29
CA ILE A 147 -5.27 15.48 -6.90
C ILE A 147 -6.46 15.36 -5.95
N LYS A 148 -7.48 16.21 -6.13
CA LYS A 148 -8.70 16.16 -5.33
C LYS A 148 -9.40 14.81 -5.49
N PHE A 149 -9.55 14.33 -6.72
CA PHE A 149 -10.06 12.99 -7.02
C PHE A 149 -9.26 11.90 -6.29
N CYS A 150 -7.93 11.92 -6.37
CA CYS A 150 -7.07 10.93 -5.71
C CYS A 150 -7.26 10.94 -4.18
N LYS A 151 -7.25 12.13 -3.57
CA LYS A 151 -7.51 12.26 -2.12
C LYS A 151 -8.88 11.71 -1.73
N GLU A 152 -9.92 12.01 -2.51
CA GLU A 152 -11.28 11.58 -2.22
C GLU A 152 -11.45 10.06 -2.40
N GLN A 153 -10.95 9.49 -3.49
CA GLN A 153 -11.20 8.09 -3.84
C GLN A 153 -10.18 7.11 -3.26
N LEU A 154 -8.93 7.53 -3.06
CA LEU A 154 -7.85 6.66 -2.58
C LEU A 154 -7.61 6.84 -1.07
N ASP A 155 -7.79 8.06 -0.56
CA ASP A 155 -7.44 8.40 0.83
C ASP A 155 -8.66 8.67 1.72
N ASN A 156 -9.88 8.66 1.16
CA ASN A 156 -11.09 9.10 1.85
C ASN A 156 -10.95 10.50 2.50
N ASN A 157 -10.21 11.40 1.85
CA ASN A 157 -9.82 12.72 2.36
C ASN A 157 -9.05 12.70 3.70
N GLN A 158 -8.42 11.57 4.02
CA GLN A 158 -7.53 11.42 5.16
C GLN A 158 -6.06 11.48 4.70
N ARG A 159 -5.13 11.41 5.65
CA ARG A 159 -3.71 11.29 5.34
C ARG A 159 -3.48 9.95 4.64
N HIS A 160 -2.72 9.93 3.54
CA HIS A 160 -2.46 8.71 2.77
C HIS A 160 -1.75 7.68 3.64
N GLU A 161 -2.36 6.50 3.79
CA GLU A 161 -1.85 5.45 4.65
C GLU A 161 -1.13 4.38 3.83
N VAL A 162 0.10 4.08 4.22
CA VAL A 162 0.91 3.02 3.63
C VAL A 162 1.38 2.05 4.70
N VAL A 163 1.83 0.89 4.25
CA VAL A 163 2.41 -0.15 5.10
C VAL A 163 3.81 -0.47 4.61
N PHE A 164 4.74 -0.45 5.55
CA PHE A 164 6.09 -0.97 5.37
C PHE A 164 6.15 -2.42 5.85
N LYS A 165 6.59 -3.32 4.97
CA LYS A 165 7.00 -4.68 5.35
C LYS A 165 8.52 -4.74 5.31
N PHE A 166 9.12 -4.62 6.49
CA PHE A 166 10.56 -4.70 6.72
C PHE A 166 11.00 -6.16 6.89
N MET A 167 12.09 -6.56 6.24
CA MET A 167 12.59 -7.94 6.19
C MET A 167 14.10 -7.98 6.48
N LYS A 168 14.54 -9.01 7.20
CA LYS A 168 15.97 -9.21 7.50
C LYS A 168 16.73 -9.90 6.36
N ASN A 169 16.06 -10.82 5.66
CA ASN A 169 16.70 -11.76 4.73
C ASN A 169 16.44 -11.38 3.27
N LYS A 170 17.50 -11.35 2.46
CA LYS A 170 17.42 -11.05 1.03
C LYS A 170 16.51 -12.02 0.28
N ASP A 171 16.60 -13.32 0.56
CA ASP A 171 15.78 -14.34 -0.12
C ASP A 171 14.28 -14.18 0.14
N GLN A 172 13.90 -13.59 1.28
CA GLN A 172 12.49 -13.28 1.56
C GLN A 172 12.04 -12.08 0.72
N PHE A 173 12.85 -11.03 0.67
CA PHE A 173 12.61 -9.84 -0.14
C PHE A 173 12.54 -10.18 -1.64
N ASP A 174 13.52 -10.93 -2.16
CA ASP A 174 13.56 -11.33 -3.57
C ASP A 174 12.32 -12.15 -3.93
N ARG A 175 11.91 -13.11 -3.08
CA ARG A 175 10.71 -13.91 -3.30
C ARG A 175 9.43 -13.07 -3.31
N GLU A 176 9.30 -12.11 -2.40
CA GLU A 176 8.16 -11.19 -2.35
C GLU A 176 8.04 -10.41 -3.69
N ILE A 177 9.16 -9.85 -4.17
CA ILE A 177 9.21 -9.08 -5.41
C ILE A 177 8.99 -9.97 -6.64
N ASP A 178 9.66 -11.12 -6.70
CA ASP A 178 9.60 -12.05 -7.82
C ASP A 178 8.24 -12.70 -7.95
N ALA A 179 7.57 -13.04 -6.84
CA ALA A 179 6.23 -13.60 -6.86
C ALA A 179 5.23 -12.64 -7.51
N ARG A 180 5.40 -11.34 -7.29
CA ARG A 180 4.55 -10.30 -7.87
C ARG A 180 4.83 -10.12 -9.37
N LYS A 181 6.09 -10.14 -9.78
CA LYS A 181 6.48 -10.02 -11.20
C LYS A 181 6.17 -11.26 -12.04
N LYS A 182 6.54 -12.46 -11.56
CA LYS A 182 6.46 -13.71 -12.34
C LYS A 182 5.04 -14.19 -12.54
N ASN A 183 4.14 -13.89 -11.60
CA ASN A 183 2.77 -14.38 -11.64
C ASN A 183 1.80 -13.42 -12.35
N GLU A 184 2.28 -12.27 -12.88
CA GLU A 184 1.44 -11.23 -13.51
C GLU A 184 0.19 -10.93 -12.66
N LEU A 185 0.37 -10.85 -11.34
CA LEU A 185 -0.75 -10.69 -10.42
C LEU A 185 -1.36 -9.32 -10.65
N ASP A 186 -2.63 -9.33 -11.04
CA ASP A 186 -3.39 -8.13 -11.32
C ASP A 186 -3.51 -7.29 -10.03
N SER A 187 -3.14 -6.02 -10.10
CA SER A 187 -3.20 -5.09 -8.97
C SER A 187 -4.62 -4.90 -8.45
N LYS A 188 -5.63 -5.30 -9.23
CA LYS A 188 -7.03 -5.39 -8.79
C LYS A 188 -7.25 -6.40 -7.65
N PHE A 189 -6.41 -7.42 -7.54
CA PHE A 189 -6.58 -8.53 -6.59
C PHE A 189 -5.43 -8.67 -5.60
N VAL A 190 -4.28 -8.05 -5.89
CA VAL A 190 -3.09 -8.10 -5.04
C VAL A 190 -2.59 -6.67 -4.84
N VAL A 191 -2.53 -6.24 -3.58
CA VAL A 191 -2.02 -4.93 -3.18
C VAL A 191 -0.69 -4.67 -3.86
N GLY A 192 -0.54 -3.60 -4.64
CA GLY A 192 0.69 -3.26 -5.35
C GLY A 192 1.88 -2.98 -4.42
N VAL A 193 3.10 -3.03 -4.97
CA VAL A 193 4.30 -2.50 -4.30
C VAL A 193 4.59 -1.14 -4.89
N ASN A 194 4.49 -0.10 -4.07
CA ASN A 194 4.75 1.28 -4.47
C ASN A 194 6.27 1.52 -4.55
N TYR A 195 6.98 1.09 -3.51
CA TYR A 195 8.43 1.28 -3.38
C TYR A 195 9.11 0.04 -2.82
N LYS A 196 10.40 -0.11 -3.13
CA LYS A 196 11.25 -1.17 -2.61
C LYS A 196 12.59 -0.58 -2.20
N TYR A 197 13.12 -1.09 -1.10
CA TYR A 197 14.40 -0.69 -0.55
C TYR A 197 15.21 -1.93 -0.22
N ASP A 198 16.49 -1.91 -0.54
CA ASP A 198 17.41 -3.01 -0.28
C ASP A 198 18.69 -2.52 0.42
N SER A 199 19.59 -3.46 0.69
CA SER A 199 20.83 -3.18 1.43
C SER A 199 21.85 -2.32 0.68
N THR A 200 21.57 -1.88 -0.55
CA THR A 200 22.45 -0.98 -1.31
C THR A 200 22.03 0.49 -1.18
N ASP A 201 20.85 0.77 -0.62
CA ASP A 201 20.34 2.12 -0.43
C ASP A 201 20.87 2.71 0.89
N GLU A 202 21.89 3.57 0.79
CA GLU A 202 22.53 4.21 1.95
C GLU A 202 21.58 5.12 2.74
N VAL A 203 20.65 5.80 2.06
CA VAL A 203 19.66 6.68 2.69
C VAL A 203 18.69 5.84 3.52
N PHE A 204 18.24 4.72 2.96
CA PHE A 204 17.41 3.75 3.66
C PHE A 204 18.12 3.12 4.86
N LEU A 205 19.36 2.67 4.71
CA LEU A 205 20.13 2.12 5.83
C LEU A 205 20.33 3.13 6.95
N SER A 206 20.60 4.39 6.62
CA SER A 206 20.69 5.48 7.60
C SER A 206 19.36 5.69 8.34
N ALA A 207 18.24 5.75 7.60
CA ALA A 207 16.91 5.91 8.17
C ALA A 207 16.53 4.72 9.10
N LEU A 208 16.88 3.49 8.74
CA LEU A 208 16.66 2.30 9.58
C LEU A 208 17.41 2.41 10.91
N ASN A 209 18.67 2.85 10.90
CA ASN A 209 19.45 3.00 12.12
C ASN A 209 18.84 4.05 13.05
N GLN A 210 18.41 5.20 12.50
CA GLN A 210 17.73 6.25 13.26
C GLN A 210 16.38 5.77 13.85
N ALA A 211 15.72 4.85 13.16
CA ALA A 211 14.46 4.25 13.60
C ALA A 211 14.62 3.02 14.51
N ASN A 212 15.85 2.62 14.89
CA ASN A 212 16.14 1.36 15.59
C ASN A 212 15.66 0.09 14.85
N LEU A 213 15.63 0.13 13.52
CA LEU A 213 15.24 -0.96 12.62
C LEU A 213 16.42 -1.51 11.80
N GLY A 214 17.67 -1.22 12.19
CA GLY A 214 18.89 -1.55 11.42
C GLY A 214 19.09 -3.03 11.09
N GLU A 215 18.41 -3.94 11.78
CA GLU A 215 18.42 -5.38 11.46
C GLU A 215 17.60 -5.75 10.20
N TYR A 216 16.67 -4.88 9.78
CA TYR A 216 15.77 -5.13 8.65
C TYR A 216 16.25 -4.42 7.37
N LYS A 217 17.29 -4.95 6.74
CA LYS A 217 17.98 -4.34 5.59
C LYS A 217 17.19 -4.32 4.27
N PHE A 218 15.94 -4.75 4.29
CA PHE A 218 15.07 -4.81 3.10
C PHE A 218 13.67 -4.34 3.46
N ALA A 219 13.00 -3.61 2.58
CA ALA A 219 11.61 -3.22 2.77
C ALA A 219 10.83 -3.13 1.46
N VAL A 220 9.52 -3.38 1.55
CA VAL A 220 8.55 -3.03 0.52
C VAL A 220 7.48 -2.13 1.12
N VAL A 221 7.09 -1.11 0.35
CA VAL A 221 6.01 -0.19 0.69
C VAL A 221 4.80 -0.53 -0.15
N MET A 222 3.65 -0.61 0.49
CA MET A 222 2.38 -0.96 -0.15
C MET A 222 1.24 -0.09 0.40
N PRO A 223 0.17 0.17 -0.37
CA PRO A 223 -1.02 0.82 0.16
C PRO A 223 -1.54 0.11 1.42
N CYS A 224 -2.03 0.86 2.40
CA CYS A 224 -2.67 0.27 3.56
C CYS A 224 -4.00 -0.35 3.13
N ALA A 225 -4.14 -1.67 3.22
CA ALA A 225 -5.41 -2.32 2.96
C ALA A 225 -6.36 -2.07 4.14
N ASP A 226 -7.61 -1.71 3.84
CA ASP A 226 -8.65 -1.37 4.83
C ASP A 226 -8.94 -2.46 5.87
N ARG A 227 -8.53 -3.70 5.60
CA ARG A 227 -8.90 -4.87 6.41
C ARG A 227 -7.73 -5.85 6.49
N ASN A 228 -7.45 -6.37 7.67
CA ASN A 228 -6.56 -7.52 7.81
C ASN A 228 -7.35 -8.82 7.52
N LEU A 229 -6.63 -9.86 7.10
CA LEU A 229 -7.19 -11.17 6.71
C LEU A 229 -8.06 -11.79 7.81
N ASP A 230 -7.70 -11.59 9.08
CA ASP A 230 -8.43 -12.08 10.25
C ASP A 230 -9.77 -11.34 10.44
N THR A 231 -9.82 -10.03 10.19
CA THR A 231 -11.05 -9.23 10.25
C THR A 231 -12.00 -9.62 9.12
N ILE A 232 -11.49 -9.81 7.90
CA ILE A 232 -12.29 -10.32 6.76
C ILE A 232 -12.83 -11.72 7.08
N PHE A 233 -11.98 -12.60 7.61
CA PHE A 233 -12.34 -13.96 7.96
C PHE A 233 -13.39 -14.03 9.08
N ARG A 234 -13.32 -13.13 10.07
CA ARG A 234 -14.23 -13.11 11.23
C ARG A 234 -15.53 -12.35 10.97
N SER A 235 -15.53 -11.30 10.15
CA SER A 235 -16.72 -10.46 9.96
C SER A 235 -17.59 -10.87 8.77
N GLU A 236 -17.03 -11.51 7.73
CA GLU A 236 -17.73 -11.79 6.49
C GLU A 236 -17.89 -13.29 6.23
N ARG A 237 -18.90 -13.92 6.84
CA ARG A 237 -19.45 -15.22 6.40
C ARG A 237 -20.10 -15.16 5.00
N ALA A 238 -19.89 -14.11 4.20
CA ALA A 238 -20.50 -13.94 2.89
C ALA A 238 -19.50 -13.31 1.88
N LYS A 239 -19.30 -14.04 0.78
CA LYS A 239 -18.66 -13.65 -0.49
C LYS A 239 -17.24 -13.09 -0.38
N PHE A 240 -16.27 -14.00 -0.48
CA PHE A 240 -14.89 -13.69 -0.88
C PHE A 240 -14.88 -12.73 -2.08
N SER A 241 -14.66 -11.44 -1.84
CA SER A 241 -14.04 -10.57 -2.82
C SER A 241 -12.54 -10.72 -2.61
N SER A 242 -11.85 -11.15 -3.66
CA SER A 242 -10.45 -11.57 -3.67
C SER A 242 -9.45 -10.40 -3.56
N GLY A 243 -9.79 -9.34 -2.83
CA GLY A 243 -9.05 -8.07 -2.81
C GLY A 243 -7.97 -7.93 -1.73
N VAL A 244 -7.79 -8.91 -0.84
CA VAL A 244 -6.94 -8.74 0.36
C VAL A 244 -6.14 -10.00 0.70
N LEU A 245 -5.68 -10.74 -0.32
CA LEU A 245 -4.84 -11.91 -0.09
C LEU A 245 -3.39 -11.59 -0.44
N PRO A 246 -2.43 -11.80 0.49
CA PRO A 246 -1.01 -11.76 0.18
C PRO A 246 -0.72 -12.66 -1.02
N PRO A 247 0.19 -12.28 -1.93
CA PRO A 247 0.49 -13.08 -3.12
C PRO A 247 0.93 -14.51 -2.76
N GLU A 248 1.47 -14.73 -1.56
CA GLU A 248 1.84 -16.06 -1.05
C GLU A 248 0.64 -16.99 -0.86
N MET A 249 -0.57 -16.44 -0.72
CA MET A 249 -1.83 -17.17 -0.58
C MET A 249 -2.46 -17.53 -1.92
N ILE A 250 -1.87 -17.15 -3.05
CA ILE A 250 -2.35 -17.53 -4.38
C ILE A 250 -1.34 -18.51 -4.97
N HIS A 251 -1.82 -19.65 -5.49
CA HIS A 251 -0.98 -20.63 -6.19
C HIS A 251 -1.41 -20.77 -7.64
N ALA A 252 -0.44 -20.70 -8.54
CA ALA A 252 -0.62 -21.01 -9.95
C ALA A 252 -0.44 -22.53 -10.15
N LEU A 253 -1.51 -23.24 -10.50
CA LEU A 253 -1.46 -24.69 -10.73
C LEU A 253 -0.63 -25.00 -11.97
N LYS A 254 0.31 -25.95 -11.85
CA LYS A 254 1.18 -26.43 -12.94
C LYS A 254 1.15 -27.96 -13.01
N GLY A 255 1.30 -28.51 -14.21
CA GLY A 255 1.38 -29.97 -14.40
C GLY A 255 0.21 -30.72 -13.76
N ASP A 256 0.51 -31.64 -12.84
CA ASP A 256 -0.45 -32.49 -12.14
C ASP A 256 -1.11 -31.83 -10.91
N ASP A 257 -0.79 -30.57 -10.60
CA ASP A 257 -1.35 -29.83 -9.46
C ASP A 257 -2.89 -29.82 -9.49
N LEU A 258 -3.47 -29.68 -10.68
CA LEU A 258 -4.92 -29.64 -10.86
C LEU A 258 -5.57 -30.94 -10.39
N LYS A 259 -5.05 -32.07 -10.85
CA LYS A 259 -5.56 -33.40 -10.49
C LYS A 259 -5.40 -33.65 -9.00
N THR A 260 -4.29 -33.17 -8.44
CA THR A 260 -4.03 -33.31 -7.01
C THR A 260 -4.96 -32.43 -6.17
N PHE A 261 -5.24 -31.20 -6.61
CA PHE A 261 -6.21 -30.29 -6.00
C PHE A 261 -7.63 -30.86 -6.04
N GLU A 262 -8.08 -31.35 -7.20
CA GLU A 262 -9.39 -31.97 -7.37
C GLU A 262 -9.54 -33.23 -6.52
N THR A 263 -8.47 -34.02 -6.37
CA THR A 263 -8.46 -35.21 -5.50
C THR A 263 -8.60 -34.82 -4.03
N TYR A 264 -7.85 -33.80 -3.58
CA TYR A 264 -7.89 -33.35 -2.19
C TYR A 264 -9.26 -32.77 -1.81
N PHE A 265 -9.90 -32.02 -2.70
CA PHE A 265 -11.22 -31.42 -2.48
C PHE A 265 -12.39 -32.26 -3.04
N ALA A 266 -12.16 -33.52 -3.43
CA ALA A 266 -13.17 -34.37 -4.07
C ALA A 266 -14.44 -34.51 -3.22
N ASP A 267 -14.29 -34.59 -1.90
CA ASP A 267 -15.41 -34.67 -0.98
C ASP A 267 -16.19 -33.35 -0.93
N VAL A 268 -15.52 -32.19 -0.95
CA VAL A 268 -16.16 -30.86 -0.98
C VAL A 268 -16.91 -30.66 -2.29
N MET A 269 -16.32 -31.07 -3.41
CA MET A 269 -16.96 -31.02 -4.73
C MET A 269 -18.31 -31.76 -4.75
N LYS A 270 -18.43 -32.85 -3.99
CA LYS A 270 -19.67 -33.65 -3.89
C LYS A 270 -20.62 -33.17 -2.80
N SER A 271 -20.08 -32.80 -1.63
CA SER A 271 -20.87 -32.57 -0.41
C SER A 271 -21.21 -31.10 -0.15
N ASN A 272 -20.48 -30.15 -0.75
CA ASN A 272 -20.70 -28.73 -0.54
C ASN A 272 -20.40 -27.90 -1.81
N PRO A 273 -21.35 -27.86 -2.77
CA PRO A 273 -21.19 -27.16 -4.04
C PRO A 273 -20.96 -25.65 -3.91
N GLU A 274 -21.54 -25.02 -2.90
CA GLU A 274 -21.36 -23.58 -2.65
C GLU A 274 -19.93 -23.24 -2.22
N LEU A 275 -19.34 -24.09 -1.37
CA LEU A 275 -17.94 -23.94 -0.99
C LEU A 275 -17.02 -24.26 -2.18
N TRP A 276 -17.35 -25.29 -2.96
CA TRP A 276 -16.61 -25.64 -4.16
C TRP A 276 -16.55 -24.48 -5.16
N ASP A 277 -17.67 -23.77 -5.39
CA ASP A 277 -17.68 -22.63 -6.32
C ASP A 277 -16.70 -21.50 -5.92
N LYS A 278 -16.46 -21.36 -4.61
CA LYS A 278 -15.52 -20.38 -4.05
C LYS A 278 -14.05 -20.82 -4.17
N ILE A 279 -13.76 -22.10 -3.95
CA ILE A 279 -12.38 -22.60 -3.88
C ILE A 279 -11.87 -23.20 -5.19
N GLN A 280 -12.77 -23.52 -6.14
CA GLN A 280 -12.39 -24.16 -7.39
C GLN A 280 -11.39 -23.31 -8.20
N PRO A 281 -10.50 -23.94 -8.97
CA PRO A 281 -9.51 -23.23 -9.76
C PRO A 281 -10.17 -22.24 -10.74
N LYS A 282 -9.73 -20.98 -10.69
CA LYS A 282 -10.19 -19.95 -11.63
C LYS A 282 -9.23 -19.89 -12.81
N VAL A 283 -9.79 -19.93 -14.02
CA VAL A 283 -9.03 -19.81 -15.27
C VAL A 283 -8.76 -18.32 -15.52
N PHE A 284 -7.51 -17.99 -15.82
CA PHE A 284 -7.07 -16.64 -16.17
C PHE A 284 -6.45 -16.62 -17.57
N LYS A 285 -5.97 -15.44 -17.99
CA LYS A 285 -5.38 -15.20 -19.31
C LYS A 285 -4.39 -16.31 -19.72
N LYS A 286 -4.46 -16.74 -20.99
CA LYS A 286 -3.64 -17.82 -21.57
C LYS A 286 -3.85 -19.22 -20.95
N GLY A 287 -5.00 -19.47 -20.32
CA GLY A 287 -5.37 -20.80 -19.82
C GLY A 287 -4.69 -21.21 -18.52
N ARG A 288 -3.97 -20.30 -17.84
CA ARG A 288 -3.40 -20.55 -16.52
C ARG A 288 -4.51 -20.65 -15.49
N LYS A 289 -4.38 -21.58 -14.53
CA LYS A 289 -5.34 -21.80 -13.45
C LYS A 289 -4.75 -21.38 -12.12
N TYR A 290 -5.50 -20.61 -11.34
CA TYR A 290 -5.09 -20.15 -10.01
C TYR A 290 -6.06 -20.63 -8.94
N VAL A 291 -5.53 -20.89 -7.75
CA VAL A 291 -6.31 -21.22 -6.55
C VAL A 291 -5.83 -20.37 -5.38
N VAL A 292 -6.74 -20.09 -4.46
CA VAL A 292 -6.36 -19.59 -3.13
C VAL A 292 -5.88 -20.78 -2.31
N LYS A 293 -4.69 -20.67 -1.71
CA LYS A 293 -4.17 -21.65 -0.77
C LYS A 293 -5.12 -21.73 0.43
N THR A 294 -5.78 -22.87 0.57
CA THR A 294 -6.76 -23.13 1.63
C THR A 294 -6.58 -24.56 2.15
N PHE A 295 -7.22 -24.91 3.25
CA PHE A 295 -7.13 -26.23 3.89
C PHE A 295 -8.54 -26.82 4.04
N LEU A 296 -8.65 -28.14 4.01
CA LEU A 296 -9.88 -28.76 4.52
C LEU A 296 -9.95 -28.51 6.02
N THR A 297 -11.07 -27.97 6.50
CA THR A 297 -11.29 -27.71 7.92
C THR A 297 -12.24 -28.76 8.54
N THR A 298 -12.17 -28.87 9.86
CA THR A 298 -13.11 -29.56 10.74
C THR A 298 -13.54 -28.61 11.84
N SER A 299 -14.82 -28.60 12.15
CA SER A 299 -15.35 -27.86 13.30
C SER A 299 -15.02 -28.61 14.58
N ILE A 300 -14.38 -27.94 15.52
CA ILE A 300 -14.15 -28.41 16.89
C ILE A 300 -14.69 -27.36 17.86
N ALA A 301 -15.01 -27.74 19.10
CA ALA A 301 -15.42 -26.78 20.12
C ALA A 301 -14.19 -26.11 20.75
N ASP A 302 -14.23 -24.78 20.93
CA ASP A 302 -13.22 -24.06 21.68
C ASP A 302 -13.41 -24.22 23.20
N SER A 303 -12.57 -23.56 24.00
CA SER A 303 -12.64 -23.59 25.47
C SER A 303 -13.98 -23.10 26.07
N LYS A 304 -14.81 -22.42 25.28
CA LYS A 304 -16.13 -21.90 25.66
C LYS A 304 -17.28 -22.70 25.05
N GLY A 305 -16.98 -23.73 24.25
CA GLY A 305 -17.98 -24.54 23.56
C GLY A 305 -18.38 -23.99 22.19
N ASP A 306 -17.77 -22.90 21.72
CA ASP A 306 -18.07 -22.30 20.43
C ASP A 306 -17.37 -23.08 19.30
N PRO A 307 -18.05 -23.35 18.17
CA PRO A 307 -17.46 -24.08 17.06
C PRO A 307 -16.38 -23.24 16.36
N ILE A 308 -15.14 -23.73 16.41
CA ILE A 308 -13.97 -23.20 15.69
C ILE A 308 -13.55 -24.19 14.59
N GLU A 309 -13.24 -23.67 13.41
CA GLU A 309 -12.72 -24.48 12.32
C GLU A 309 -11.20 -24.62 12.44
N GLN A 310 -10.70 -25.86 12.44
CA GLN A 310 -9.28 -26.17 12.39
C GLN A 310 -8.93 -27.01 11.16
N PRO A 311 -7.73 -26.86 10.58
CA PRO A 311 -7.29 -27.71 9.47
C PRO A 311 -7.33 -29.20 9.84
N ARG A 312 -7.90 -30.03 8.97
CA ARG A 312 -7.88 -31.51 9.09
C ARG A 312 -6.46 -32.07 9.09
N SER A 313 -5.53 -31.34 8.50
CA SER A 313 -4.11 -31.66 8.47
C SER A 313 -3.29 -30.37 8.49
N HIS A 314 -2.21 -30.38 9.27
CA HIS A 314 -1.19 -29.33 9.24
C HIS A 314 -0.24 -29.47 8.04
N SER A 315 -0.32 -30.59 7.32
CA SER A 315 0.43 -30.76 6.08
C SER A 315 -0.19 -29.86 5.01
N PRO A 316 0.58 -28.95 4.39
CA PRO A 316 0.07 -28.09 3.33
C PRO A 316 -0.46 -28.95 2.17
N LEU A 317 -1.57 -28.51 1.58
CA LEU A 317 -1.95 -28.91 0.22
C LEU A 317 -0.75 -28.68 -0.72
N PRO A 318 -0.56 -29.55 -1.73
CA PRO A 318 0.74 -29.84 -2.31
C PRO A 318 1.14 -28.73 -3.27
N TYR A 319 1.73 -27.70 -2.67
CA TYR A 319 2.50 -26.69 -3.36
C TYR A 319 3.96 -27.04 -3.09
N GLN A 320 4.48 -28.10 -3.73
CA GLN A 320 5.93 -28.34 -3.74
C GLN A 320 6.60 -27.38 -4.72
#